data_AF-A0A519DZK1-F1
#
_entry.id   AF-A0A519DZK1-F1
#
_cell.length_a   1.000
_cell.length_b   1.000
_cell.length_c   1.000
_cell.angle_alpha   90.00
_cell.angle_beta   90.00
_cell.angle_gamma   90.00
#
_symmetry.space_group_name_H-M   'P 1'
#
loop_
_entity.id
_entity.type
_entity.pdbx_description
1 polymer ?
#
loop_
_entity_poly.entity_id
_entity_poly.type
_entity_poly.pdbx_seq_one_letter_code
_entity_poly.pdbx_strand_id
1 'polypeptide(L)'
;MSRREAALGYWQAAVGLATGLSVIVGVLISVTQLVEWVDDSKRANLTERLQSLQHVAHLLERDERIRLRARAFLRELLPEIGPHAQELIRRAGSGEDLYLSQDMEDFAAVHFHYEQLGALVKLEYIEFPLVYEVIPFPDDYMAAVAPLRAALAEHWKGIGRPLPDLGANIDFLKSCYDLSRATPRERPHCPRA
;
A
#
# COMPACT_ATOMS: atom_id res chain seq x y z
N MET A 1 -24.66 -7.61 -23.36
CA MET A 1 -24.40 -7.42 -21.92
C MET A 1 -25.52 -6.58 -21.33
N SER A 2 -26.23 -7.13 -20.36
CA SER A 2 -27.50 -6.58 -19.87
C SER A 2 -27.25 -5.51 -18.81
N ARG A 3 -28.00 -4.39 -18.83
CA ARG A 3 -27.91 -3.31 -17.82
C ARG A 3 -28.08 -3.80 -16.37
N ARG A 4 -28.64 -4.98 -16.16
CA ARG A 4 -28.77 -5.63 -14.85
C ARG A 4 -27.44 -6.19 -14.31
N GLU A 5 -26.54 -6.65 -15.16
CA GLU A 5 -25.23 -7.19 -14.74
C GLU A 5 -24.29 -6.08 -14.29
N ALA A 6 -24.32 -4.92 -14.97
CA ALA A 6 -23.55 -3.74 -14.57
C ALA A 6 -24.03 -3.16 -13.22
N ALA A 7 -25.34 -3.19 -12.96
CA ALA A 7 -25.90 -2.73 -11.68
C ALA A 7 -25.50 -3.65 -10.53
N LEU A 8 -25.52 -4.98 -10.73
CA LEU A 8 -25.10 -5.95 -9.70
C LEU A 8 -23.62 -5.82 -9.33
N GLY A 9 -22.73 -5.60 -10.32
CA GLY A 9 -21.31 -5.36 -10.06
C GLY A 9 -21.06 -4.06 -9.29
N TYR A 10 -21.82 -3.00 -9.59
CA TYR A 10 -21.73 -1.73 -8.86
C TYR A 10 -22.21 -1.86 -7.41
N TRP A 11 -23.29 -2.62 -7.16
CA TRP A 11 -23.77 -2.89 -5.81
C TRP A 11 -22.83 -3.80 -5.01
N GLN A 12 -22.20 -4.79 -5.63
CA GLN A 12 -21.19 -5.63 -4.97
C GLN A 12 -19.91 -4.84 -4.63
N ALA A 13 -19.47 -3.94 -5.52
CA ALA A 13 -18.36 -3.03 -5.24
C ALA A 13 -18.69 -2.02 -4.13
N ALA A 14 -19.92 -1.48 -4.12
CA ALA A 14 -20.39 -0.56 -3.08
C ALA A 14 -20.53 -1.24 -1.71
N VAL A 15 -21.00 -2.49 -1.66
CA VAL A 15 -21.08 -3.28 -0.42
C VAL A 15 -19.67 -3.64 0.09
N GLY A 16 -18.73 -3.99 -0.80
CA GLY A 16 -17.33 -4.24 -0.42
C GLY A 16 -16.59 -2.99 0.09
N LEU A 17 -16.92 -1.80 -0.45
CA LEU A 17 -16.41 -0.53 0.04
C LEU A 17 -17.03 -0.14 1.39
N ALA A 18 -18.33 -0.38 1.58
CA ALA A 18 -19.04 -0.05 2.82
C ALA A 18 -18.64 -0.96 3.99
N THR A 19 -18.39 -2.25 3.75
CA THR A 19 -17.90 -3.15 4.81
C THR A 19 -16.49 -2.78 5.24
N GLY A 20 -15.58 -2.49 4.29
CA GLY A 20 -14.23 -2.03 4.57
C GLY A 20 -14.18 -0.73 5.37
N LEU A 21 -14.98 0.28 4.98
CA LEU A 21 -15.09 1.54 5.74
C LEU A 21 -15.73 1.34 7.11
N SER A 22 -16.76 0.49 7.24
CA SER A 22 -17.41 0.24 8.55
C SER A 22 -16.49 -0.48 9.54
N VAL A 23 -15.63 -1.38 9.05
CA VAL A 23 -14.63 -2.07 9.87
C VAL A 23 -13.55 -1.09 10.33
N ILE A 24 -13.06 -0.22 9.43
CA ILE A 24 -12.06 0.81 9.77
C ILE A 24 -12.60 1.82 10.79
N VAL A 25 -13.83 2.32 10.58
CA VAL A 25 -14.48 3.24 11.53
C VAL A 25 -14.77 2.55 12.87
N GLY A 26 -15.21 1.29 12.85
CA GLY A 26 -15.44 0.51 14.07
C GLY A 26 -14.17 0.26 14.87
N VAL A 27 -13.04 0.00 14.20
CA VAL A 27 -11.72 -0.16 14.84
C VAL A 27 -11.23 1.17 15.41
N LEU A 28 -11.34 2.28 14.66
CA LEU A 28 -10.94 3.61 15.14
C LEU A 28 -11.76 4.08 16.36
N ILE A 29 -13.07 3.85 16.36
CA ILE A 29 -13.94 4.18 17.50
C ILE A 29 -13.62 3.27 18.70
N SER A 30 -13.36 1.98 18.46
CA SER A 30 -12.98 1.06 19.53
C SER A 30 -11.64 1.43 20.17
N VAL A 31 -10.66 1.85 19.37
CA VAL A 31 -9.33 2.27 19.86
C VAL A 31 -9.45 3.58 20.67
N THR A 32 -10.21 4.56 20.20
CA THR A 32 -10.40 5.84 20.92
C THR A 32 -11.16 5.68 22.24
N GLN A 33 -12.23 4.87 22.26
CA GLN A 33 -12.96 4.57 23.49
C GLN A 33 -12.15 3.75 24.50
N LEU A 34 -11.24 2.88 24.03
CA LEU A 34 -10.34 2.14 24.91
C LEU A 34 -9.31 3.05 25.57
N VAL A 35 -8.83 4.08 24.86
CA VAL A 35 -7.88 5.07 25.39
C VAL A 35 -8.52 5.88 26.53
N GLU A 36 -9.80 6.25 26.42
CA GLU A 36 -10.52 6.99 27.46
C GLU A 36 -10.86 6.14 28.70
N TRP A 37 -11.08 4.82 28.54
CA TRP A 37 -11.44 3.92 29.65
C TRP A 37 -10.24 3.43 30.47
N VAL A 38 -9.02 3.60 29.96
CA VAL A 38 -7.80 2.94 30.47
C VAL A 38 -7.01 3.77 31.49
N ASP A 39 -7.40 5.02 31.75
CA ASP A 39 -6.69 5.92 32.69
C ASP A 39 -6.64 5.36 34.13
N ASP A 40 -7.51 4.41 34.48
CA ASP A 40 -7.76 4.03 35.87
C ASP A 40 -7.31 2.63 36.32
N SER A 41 -6.65 1.77 35.51
CA SER A 41 -6.29 0.42 36.00
C SER A 41 -5.15 -0.36 35.30
N LYS A 42 -3.94 -0.37 35.89
CA LYS A 42 -2.77 -1.30 35.69
C LYS A 42 -1.70 -0.91 34.64
N ARG A 43 -0.83 0.02 35.05
CA ARG A 43 0.13 0.75 34.20
C ARG A 43 1.19 -0.05 33.42
N ALA A 44 1.62 -1.25 33.79
CA ALA A 44 2.73 -1.90 33.06
C ALA A 44 2.29 -2.62 31.76
N ASN A 45 1.38 -3.59 31.85
CA ASN A 45 0.83 -4.32 30.69
C ASN A 45 -0.02 -3.39 29.79
N LEU A 46 -0.64 -2.36 30.37
CA LEU A 46 -1.32 -1.34 29.58
C LEU A 46 -0.35 -0.41 28.85
N THR A 47 0.82 -0.08 29.39
CA THR A 47 1.77 0.77 28.66
C THR A 47 2.27 0.08 27.40
N GLU A 48 2.59 -1.21 27.47
CA GLU A 48 3.02 -1.99 26.30
C GLU A 48 1.89 -2.15 25.27
N ARG A 49 0.66 -2.41 25.71
CA ARG A 49 -0.53 -2.45 24.83
C ARG A 49 -0.91 -1.07 24.28
N LEU A 50 -0.74 0.00 25.04
CA LEU A 50 -0.97 1.37 24.59
C LEU A 50 0.08 1.78 23.56
N GLN A 51 1.34 1.40 23.77
CA GLN A 51 2.43 1.64 22.82
C GLN A 51 2.22 0.86 21.52
N SER A 52 1.79 -0.40 21.60
CA SER A 52 1.46 -1.17 20.39
C SER A 52 0.23 -0.60 19.67
N LEU A 53 -0.80 -0.15 20.39
CA LEU A 53 -1.96 0.54 19.82
C LEU A 53 -1.59 1.87 19.16
N GLN A 54 -0.70 2.67 19.78
CA GLN A 54 -0.19 3.91 19.19
C GLN A 54 0.62 3.64 17.92
N HIS A 55 1.46 2.59 17.94
CA HIS A 55 2.22 2.18 16.76
C HIS A 55 1.29 1.75 15.61
N VAL A 56 0.26 0.96 15.90
CA VAL A 56 -0.75 0.54 14.91
C VAL A 56 -1.55 1.72 14.39
N ALA A 57 -2.00 2.64 15.26
CA ALA A 57 -2.71 3.84 14.84
C ALA A 57 -1.87 4.71 13.90
N HIS A 58 -0.58 4.90 14.22
CA HIS A 58 0.33 5.66 13.36
C HIS A 58 0.54 4.99 11.99
N LEU A 59 0.65 3.66 11.96
CA LEU A 59 0.72 2.90 10.70
C LEU A 59 -0.54 3.08 9.85
N LEU A 60 -1.73 3.04 10.48
CA LEU A 60 -3.01 3.24 9.80
C LEU A 60 -3.16 4.66 9.24
N GLU A 61 -2.86 5.69 10.03
CA GLU A 61 -2.92 7.09 9.59
C GLU A 61 -1.94 7.38 8.44
N ARG A 62 -0.75 6.77 8.49
CA ARG A 62 0.22 6.87 7.40
C ARG A 62 -0.31 6.16 6.15
N ASP A 63 -0.82 4.94 6.28
CA ASP A 63 -1.36 4.18 5.13
C ASP A 63 -2.55 4.88 4.48
N GLU A 64 -3.48 5.43 5.26
CA GLU A 64 -4.65 6.15 4.73
C GLU A 64 -4.23 7.35 3.86
N ARG A 65 -3.26 8.14 4.33
CA ARG A 65 -2.70 9.26 3.55
C ARG A 65 -2.03 8.78 2.27
N ILE A 66 -1.30 7.67 2.33
CA ILE A 66 -0.68 7.06 1.14
C ILE A 66 -1.76 6.58 0.15
N ARG A 67 -2.86 6.02 0.63
CA ARG A 67 -3.99 5.61 -0.24
C ARG A 67 -4.72 6.79 -0.89
N LEU A 68 -4.75 7.96 -0.24
CA LEU A 68 -5.25 9.19 -0.87
C LEU A 68 -4.34 9.63 -2.01
N ARG A 69 -3.03 9.65 -1.79
CA ARG A 69 -2.03 9.94 -2.83
C ARG A 69 -2.09 8.94 -4.00
N ALA A 70 -2.23 7.65 -3.70
CA ALA A 70 -2.41 6.61 -4.72
C ALA A 70 -3.63 6.88 -5.61
N ARG A 71 -4.76 7.28 -5.01
CA ARG A 71 -5.99 7.61 -5.75
C ARG A 71 -5.84 8.88 -6.58
N ALA A 72 -5.18 9.91 -6.05
CA ALA A 72 -4.91 11.15 -6.77
C ALA A 72 -4.03 10.87 -8.00
N PHE A 73 -2.89 10.19 -7.79
CA PHE A 73 -1.98 9.82 -8.86
C PHE A 73 -2.68 9.02 -9.98
N LEU A 74 -3.47 8.00 -9.63
CA LEU A 74 -4.17 7.18 -10.63
C LEU A 74 -5.16 7.97 -11.48
N ARG A 75 -5.84 8.95 -10.90
CA ARG A 75 -6.92 9.69 -11.57
C ARG A 75 -6.40 10.88 -12.36
N GLU A 76 -5.39 11.55 -11.83
CA GLU A 76 -4.97 12.87 -12.31
C GLU A 76 -3.70 12.74 -13.16
N LEU A 77 -2.66 12.08 -12.66
CA LEU A 77 -1.32 12.12 -13.26
C LEU A 77 -1.00 10.89 -14.12
N LEU A 78 -1.43 9.69 -13.73
CA LEU A 78 -1.16 8.47 -14.50
C LEU A 78 -1.68 8.53 -15.95
N PRO A 79 -2.88 9.09 -16.24
CA PRO A 79 -3.35 9.20 -17.63
C PRO A 79 -2.46 10.08 -18.52
N GLU A 80 -1.77 11.06 -17.92
CA GLU A 80 -0.86 11.96 -18.62
C GLU A 80 0.56 11.37 -18.72
N ILE A 81 1.06 10.81 -17.61
CA ILE A 81 2.42 10.28 -17.53
C ILE A 81 2.54 8.92 -18.21
N GLY A 82 1.59 8.01 -17.97
CA GLY A 82 1.66 6.61 -18.39
C GLY A 82 1.91 6.42 -19.89
N PRO A 83 1.09 7.00 -20.79
CA PRO A 83 1.28 6.90 -22.24
C PRO A 83 2.59 7.53 -22.74
N HIS A 84 3.18 8.43 -21.97
CA HIS A 84 4.36 9.21 -22.34
C HIS A 84 5.60 8.88 -21.50
N ALA A 85 5.56 7.80 -20.69
CA ALA A 85 6.59 7.49 -19.71
C ALA A 85 8.00 7.45 -20.31
N GLN A 86 8.17 6.73 -21.43
CA GLN A 86 9.46 6.61 -22.12
C GLN A 86 10.01 7.97 -22.60
N GLU A 87 9.12 8.84 -23.10
CA GLU A 87 9.50 10.19 -23.53
C GLU A 87 9.92 11.06 -22.35
N LEU A 88 9.15 11.01 -21.26
CA LEU A 88 9.41 11.78 -20.05
C LEU A 88 10.73 11.35 -19.39
N ILE A 89 11.00 10.04 -19.32
CA ILE A 89 12.28 9.49 -18.85
C ILE A 89 13.43 10.03 -19.70
N ARG A 90 13.29 10.02 -21.03
CA ARG A 90 14.31 10.52 -21.94
C ARG A 90 14.58 12.01 -21.78
N ARG A 91 13.53 12.81 -21.52
CA ARG A 91 13.66 14.25 -21.26
C ARG A 91 14.29 14.55 -19.90
N ALA A 92 13.94 13.77 -18.87
CA ALA A 92 14.52 13.87 -17.55
C ALA A 92 16.01 13.45 -17.54
N GLY A 93 16.41 12.56 -18.45
CA GLY A 93 17.76 12.03 -18.60
C GLY A 93 17.92 10.65 -17.97
N SER A 94 17.10 10.33 -16.96
CA SER A 94 17.05 9.02 -16.32
C SER A 94 15.67 8.73 -15.70
N GLY A 95 15.42 7.46 -15.40
CA GLY A 95 14.23 7.05 -14.65
C GLY A 95 14.26 7.58 -13.21
N GLU A 96 15.44 7.65 -12.58
CA GLU A 96 15.61 8.24 -11.24
C GLU A 96 15.23 9.73 -11.22
N ASP A 97 15.67 10.51 -12.22
CA ASP A 97 15.36 11.94 -12.29
C ASP A 97 13.85 12.18 -12.50
N LEU A 98 13.19 11.36 -13.32
CA LEU A 98 11.74 11.42 -13.45
C LEU A 98 11.06 11.01 -12.14
N TYR A 99 11.48 9.90 -11.52
CA TYR A 99 10.91 9.40 -10.27
C TYR A 99 10.97 10.42 -9.12
N LEU A 100 12.04 11.22 -9.06
CA LEU A 100 12.26 12.26 -8.06
C LEU A 100 11.66 13.63 -8.45
N SER A 101 11.02 13.73 -9.61
CA SER A 101 10.37 14.97 -10.07
C SER A 101 9.09 15.28 -9.29
N GLN A 102 8.65 16.54 -9.35
CA GLN A 102 7.43 16.99 -8.67
C GLN A 102 6.18 16.26 -9.15
N ASP A 103 6.08 15.99 -10.46
CA ASP A 103 4.94 15.27 -11.06
C ASP A 103 4.86 13.79 -10.61
N MET A 104 5.94 13.28 -10.01
CA MET A 104 6.03 11.91 -9.51
C MET A 104 5.98 11.83 -7.98
N GLU A 105 5.75 12.94 -7.26
CA GLU A 105 5.78 12.96 -5.79
C GLU A 105 4.84 11.92 -5.17
N ASP A 106 3.60 11.84 -5.64
CA ASP A 106 2.62 10.89 -5.13
C ASP A 106 2.95 9.44 -5.52
N PHE A 107 3.46 9.21 -6.72
CA PHE A 107 3.96 7.89 -7.12
C PHE A 107 5.11 7.44 -6.22
N ALA A 108 6.09 8.31 -6.00
CA ALA A 108 7.25 8.04 -5.18
C ALA A 108 6.87 7.82 -3.72
N ALA A 109 5.94 8.60 -3.17
CA ALA A 109 5.44 8.43 -1.82
C ALA A 109 4.80 7.05 -1.61
N VAL A 110 3.95 6.61 -2.54
CA VAL A 110 3.28 5.31 -2.47
C VAL A 110 4.29 4.17 -2.60
N HIS A 111 5.18 4.21 -3.59
CA HIS A 111 6.19 3.18 -3.79
C HIS A 111 7.16 3.11 -2.61
N PHE A 112 7.63 4.24 -2.10
CA PHE A 112 8.51 4.29 -0.94
C PHE A 112 7.86 3.71 0.32
N HIS A 113 6.56 3.95 0.53
CA HIS A 113 5.81 3.37 1.66
C HIS A 113 5.76 1.84 1.59
N TYR A 114 5.31 1.27 0.47
CA TYR A 114 5.17 -0.18 0.34
C TYR A 114 6.52 -0.90 0.20
N GLU A 115 7.54 -0.25 -0.37
CA GLU A 115 8.91 -0.78 -0.42
C GLU A 115 9.50 -0.90 0.98
N GLN A 116 9.37 0.14 1.82
CA GLN A 116 9.78 0.07 3.23
C GLN A 116 8.98 -0.96 4.01
N LEU A 117 7.66 -1.00 3.85
CA LEU A 117 6.82 -1.96 4.56
C LEU A 117 7.21 -3.39 4.20
N GLY A 118 7.44 -3.66 2.90
CA GLY A 118 7.93 -4.95 2.43
C GLY A 118 9.31 -5.30 3.01
N ALA A 119 10.23 -4.33 3.08
CA ALA A 119 11.55 -4.55 3.66
C ALA A 119 11.48 -4.84 5.17
N LEU A 120 10.65 -4.11 5.92
CA LEU A 120 10.43 -4.33 7.35
C LEU A 120 9.84 -5.72 7.63
N VAL A 121 8.89 -6.16 6.81
CA VAL A 121 8.35 -7.52 6.90
C VAL A 121 9.39 -8.57 6.55
N LYS A 122 10.12 -8.38 5.44
CA LYS A 122 11.14 -9.31 4.95
C LYS A 122 12.29 -9.52 5.95
N LEU A 123 12.66 -8.45 6.65
CA LEU A 123 13.71 -8.45 7.67
C LEU A 123 13.18 -8.74 9.08
N GLU A 124 11.89 -9.11 9.20
CA GLU A 124 11.24 -9.50 10.47
C GLU A 124 11.24 -8.39 11.56
N TYR A 125 11.41 -7.11 11.17
CA TYR A 125 11.25 -5.98 12.08
C TYR A 125 9.78 -5.73 12.45
N ILE A 126 8.85 -6.15 11.58
CA ILE A 126 7.41 -6.13 11.82
C ILE A 126 6.84 -7.49 11.42
N GLU A 127 5.95 -8.03 12.24
CA GLU A 127 5.24 -9.28 11.95
C GLU A 127 4.25 -9.09 10.79
N PHE A 128 4.38 -9.88 9.72
CA PHE A 128 3.43 -9.87 8.60
C PHE A 128 1.96 -10.04 9.01
N PRO A 129 1.58 -10.94 9.96
CA PRO A 129 0.20 -11.02 10.44
C PRO A 129 -0.40 -9.69 10.86
N LEU A 130 0.35 -8.84 11.57
CA LEU A 130 -0.15 -7.53 11.98
C LEU A 130 -0.42 -6.64 10.77
N VAL A 131 0.53 -6.60 9.83
CA VAL A 131 0.44 -5.81 8.60
C VAL A 131 -0.75 -6.25 7.74
N TYR A 132 -0.93 -7.56 7.56
CA TYR A 132 -2.01 -8.13 6.77
C TYR A 132 -3.39 -7.75 7.29
N GLU A 133 -3.58 -7.75 8.61
CA GLU A 133 -4.86 -7.45 9.25
C GLU A 133 -5.21 -5.96 9.21
N VAL A 134 -4.21 -5.07 9.24
CA VAL A 134 -4.44 -3.62 9.41
C VAL A 134 -4.21 -2.81 8.15
N ILE A 135 -3.32 -3.25 7.26
CA ILE A 135 -2.97 -2.54 6.02
C ILE A 135 -3.49 -3.35 4.83
N PRO A 136 -4.43 -2.83 4.03
CA PRO A 136 -4.81 -3.48 2.79
C PRO A 136 -3.75 -3.21 1.70
N PHE A 137 -3.25 -4.26 1.06
CA PHE A 137 -2.37 -4.11 -0.10
C PHE A 137 -3.12 -3.47 -1.29
N PRO A 138 -2.55 -2.47 -1.98
CA PRO A 138 -3.27 -1.69 -3.00
C PRO A 138 -3.13 -2.34 -4.39
N ASP A 139 -3.72 -3.53 -4.58
CA ASP A 139 -3.56 -4.33 -5.80
C ASP A 139 -3.88 -3.57 -7.09
N ASP A 140 -5.02 -2.85 -7.13
CA ASP A 140 -5.44 -2.10 -8.33
C ASP A 140 -4.45 -1.00 -8.71
N TYR A 141 -3.90 -0.31 -7.71
CA TYR A 141 -2.89 0.71 -7.93
C TYR A 141 -1.61 0.08 -8.49
N MET A 142 -1.11 -0.97 -7.84
CA MET A 142 0.14 -1.63 -8.23
C MET A 142 0.05 -2.22 -9.64
N ALA A 143 -1.12 -2.76 -10.01
CA ALA A 143 -1.37 -3.25 -11.36
C ALA A 143 -1.39 -2.11 -12.40
N ALA A 144 -2.08 -1.01 -12.10
CA ALA A 144 -2.21 0.12 -13.02
C ALA A 144 -0.87 0.82 -13.31
N VAL A 145 0.00 0.93 -12.30
CA VAL A 145 1.29 1.61 -12.42
C VAL A 145 2.44 0.68 -12.81
N ALA A 146 2.21 -0.63 -12.91
CA ALA A 146 3.26 -1.59 -13.27
C ALA A 146 4.02 -1.25 -14.57
N PRO A 147 3.37 -0.81 -15.67
CA PRO A 147 4.09 -0.40 -16.87
C PRO A 147 5.02 0.79 -16.65
N LEU A 148 4.60 1.76 -15.84
CA LEU A 148 5.42 2.93 -15.49
C LEU A 148 6.62 2.50 -14.63
N ARG A 149 6.39 1.67 -13.60
CA ARG A 149 7.47 1.12 -12.77
C ARG A 149 8.49 0.35 -13.59
N ALA A 150 8.04 -0.47 -14.55
CA ALA A 150 8.93 -1.22 -15.44
C ALA A 150 9.77 -0.29 -16.33
N ALA A 151 9.16 0.75 -16.92
CA ALA A 151 9.89 1.73 -17.72
C ALA A 151 10.95 2.49 -16.90
N LEU A 152 10.61 2.89 -15.67
CA LEU A 152 11.57 3.52 -14.75
C LEU A 152 12.72 2.57 -14.42
N ALA A 153 12.43 1.30 -14.13
CA ALA A 153 13.43 0.28 -13.81
C ALA A 153 14.40 0.06 -14.98
N GLU A 154 13.93 0.02 -16.23
CA GLU A 154 14.77 -0.19 -17.42
C GLU A 154 15.79 0.96 -17.64
N HIS A 155 15.44 2.17 -17.22
CA HIS A 155 16.21 3.39 -17.49
C HIS A 155 16.69 4.10 -16.21
N TRP A 156 16.74 3.40 -15.08
CA TRP A 156 16.89 4.01 -13.75
C TRP A 156 18.09 4.97 -13.64
N LYS A 157 19.31 4.51 -13.97
CA LYS A 157 20.54 5.35 -13.93
C LYS A 157 20.88 6.02 -15.26
N GLY A 158 19.89 6.12 -16.15
CA GLY A 158 20.04 6.64 -17.51
C GLY A 158 19.54 5.66 -18.56
N ILE A 159 19.44 6.10 -19.81
CA ILE A 159 18.86 5.29 -20.89
C ILE A 159 19.60 3.96 -21.06
N GLY A 160 18.90 2.84 -20.84
CA GLY A 160 19.44 1.49 -20.97
C GLY A 160 20.30 1.06 -19.79
N ARG A 161 20.23 1.77 -18.65
CA ARG A 161 20.96 1.47 -17.42
C ARG A 161 19.96 1.07 -16.32
N PRO A 162 19.61 -0.22 -16.26
CA PRO A 162 18.50 -0.67 -15.45
C PRO A 162 18.83 -0.77 -13.95
N LEU A 163 17.79 -0.72 -13.12
CA LEU A 163 17.77 -1.14 -11.73
C LEU A 163 16.79 -2.33 -11.61
N PRO A 164 17.28 -3.58 -11.70
CA PRO A 164 16.42 -4.75 -11.83
C PRO A 164 15.62 -5.09 -10.56
N ASP A 165 16.03 -4.58 -9.41
CA ASP A 165 15.40 -4.79 -8.10
C ASP A 165 14.50 -3.61 -7.66
N LEU A 166 14.19 -2.67 -8.56
CA LEU A 166 13.26 -1.58 -8.26
C LEU A 166 11.87 -2.12 -7.88
N GLY A 167 11.51 -1.97 -6.61
CA GLY A 167 10.24 -2.47 -6.07
C GLY A 167 10.27 -3.95 -5.67
N ALA A 168 11.45 -4.56 -5.51
CA ALA A 168 11.57 -5.95 -5.12
C ALA A 168 10.93 -6.25 -3.76
N ASN A 169 10.94 -5.29 -2.82
CA ASN A 169 10.27 -5.51 -1.54
C ASN A 169 8.75 -5.30 -1.63
N ILE A 170 8.26 -4.45 -2.54
CA ILE A 170 6.84 -4.40 -2.89
C ILE A 170 6.38 -5.76 -3.44
N ASP A 171 7.15 -6.35 -4.35
CA ASP A 171 6.80 -7.64 -4.97
C ASP A 171 6.83 -8.78 -3.94
N PHE A 172 7.81 -8.77 -3.03
CA PHE A 172 7.83 -9.69 -1.88
C PHE A 172 6.59 -9.50 -1.00
N LEU A 173 6.26 -8.25 -0.62
CA LEU A 173 5.09 -7.97 0.19
C LEU A 173 3.81 -8.47 -0.49
N LYS A 174 3.65 -8.19 -1.78
CA LYS A 174 2.53 -8.71 -2.58
C LYS A 174 2.44 -10.23 -2.51
N SER A 175 3.57 -10.93 -2.63
CA SER A 175 3.60 -12.40 -2.55
C SER A 175 3.10 -12.94 -1.20
N CYS A 176 3.38 -12.23 -0.09
CA CYS A 176 2.84 -12.57 1.23
C CYS A 176 1.31 -12.40 1.28
N TYR A 177 0.79 -11.29 0.74
CA TYR A 177 -0.65 -11.05 0.66
C TYR A 177 -1.34 -12.09 -0.20
N ASP A 178 -0.81 -12.37 -1.39
CA ASP A 178 -1.39 -13.33 -2.33
C ASP A 178 -1.42 -14.74 -1.73
N LEU A 179 -0.35 -15.16 -1.05
CA LEU A 179 -0.30 -16.44 -0.34
C LEU A 179 -1.36 -16.51 0.76
N SER A 180 -1.41 -15.52 1.64
CA SER A 180 -2.32 -15.54 2.79
C SER A 180 -3.79 -15.41 2.41
N ARG A 181 -4.09 -14.70 1.31
CA ARG A 181 -5.44 -14.66 0.71
C ARG A 181 -5.83 -16.02 0.11
N ALA A 182 -4.87 -16.79 -0.40
CA ALA A 182 -5.09 -18.13 -0.93
C ALA A 182 -5.27 -19.19 0.19
N THR A 183 -4.72 -18.95 1.39
CA THR A 183 -4.80 -19.85 2.55
C THR A 183 -5.49 -19.22 3.76
N PRO A 184 -6.76 -18.78 3.66
CA PRO A 184 -7.42 -17.95 4.68
C PRO A 184 -7.68 -18.67 6.03
N ARG A 185 -7.44 -19.98 6.12
CA ARG A 185 -7.56 -20.75 7.37
C ARG A 185 -6.25 -20.84 8.14
N GLU A 186 -5.15 -20.42 7.55
CA GLU A 186 -3.83 -20.40 8.17
C GLU A 186 -3.56 -19.01 8.75
N ARG A 187 -2.65 -18.94 9.74
CA ARG A 187 -2.15 -17.63 10.19
C ARG A 187 -1.49 -16.94 8.99
N PRO A 188 -1.75 -15.65 8.72
CA PRO A 188 -1.12 -14.96 7.59
C PRO A 188 0.41 -15.10 7.66
N HIS A 189 1.02 -15.42 6.53
CA HIS A 189 2.45 -15.68 6.45
C HIS A 189 2.99 -15.36 5.05
N CYS A 190 4.32 -15.19 4.98
CA CYS A 190 5.05 -15.00 3.74
C CYS A 190 5.54 -16.33 3.16
N PRO A 191 5.79 -16.41 1.84
CA PRO A 191 6.53 -17.52 1.25
C PRO A 191 7.88 -17.68 1.94
N ARG A 192 8.33 -18.93 2.12
CA ARG A 192 9.69 -19.19 2.56
C ARG A 192 10.65 -18.76 1.45
N ALA A 193 11.63 -17.94 1.81
CA ALA A 193 12.73 -17.55 0.92
C ALA A 193 13.62 -18.74 0.57
#